data_AF-A0A645I1K8-F1
#
_entry.id   AF-A0A645I1K8-F1
#
_cell.length_a   1.000
_cell.length_b   1.000
_cell.length_c   1.000
_cell.angle_alpha   90.00
_cell.angle_beta   90.00
_cell.angle_gamma   90.00
#
_symmetry.space_group_name_H-M   'P 1'
#
loop_
_entity.id
_entity.type
_entity.pdbx_description
1 polymer ?
#
loop_
_entity_poly.entity_id
_entity_poly.type
_entity_poly.pdbx_seq_one_letter_code
_entity_poly.pdbx_strand_id
1 'polypeptide(L)'
;MTITYNKPLKKYLMCVTNGGNTVSMYDSYLLEADKITGPWKMVTYMKNFGTQGYFLNIPSKFISADGRSFWLCYSANWENQMGKKYASIPEGGSYSMTLQQVRLLTKKETAKMPAMPVVE
;
A
#
# COMPACT_ATOMS: atom_id res chain seq x y z
N MET A 1 -5.02 -4.71 -9.48
CA MET A 1 -3.61 -4.28 -9.66
C MET A 1 -3.57 -2.93 -10.36
N THR A 2 -2.65 -2.04 -9.98
CA THR A 2 -2.39 -0.77 -10.67
C THR A 2 -0.89 -0.58 -10.89
N ILE A 3 -0.48 0.13 -11.95
CA ILE A 3 0.92 0.49 -12.23
C ILE A 3 1.02 2.01 -12.42
N THR A 4 1.99 2.63 -11.75
CA THR A 4 2.26 4.07 -11.85
C THR A 4 3.74 4.30 -12.14
N TYR A 5 4.05 5.21 -13.09
CA TYR A 5 5.43 5.62 -13.33
C TYR A 5 5.87 6.70 -12.34
N ASN A 6 6.91 6.41 -11.56
CA ASN A 6 7.59 7.34 -10.66
C ASN A 6 8.73 8.02 -11.44
N LYS A 7 8.46 9.23 -11.95
CA LYS A 7 9.39 9.97 -12.81
C LYS A 7 10.74 10.29 -12.12
N PRO A 8 10.79 10.78 -10.86
CA PRO A 8 12.06 11.05 -10.20
C PRO A 8 12.96 9.82 -10.06
N LEU A 9 12.39 8.67 -9.67
CA LEU A 9 13.16 7.42 -9.52
C LEU A 9 13.38 6.68 -10.84
N LYS A 10 12.66 7.07 -11.90
CA LYS A 10 12.59 6.37 -13.21
C LYS A 10 12.18 4.91 -13.06
N LYS A 11 11.24 4.63 -12.16
CA LYS A 11 10.72 3.28 -11.87
C LYS A 11 9.23 3.20 -12.13
N TYR A 12 8.76 2.03 -12.55
CA TYR A 12 7.35 1.66 -12.46
C TYR A 12 7.09 1.07 -11.09
N LEU A 13 6.05 1.56 -10.41
CA LEU A 13 5.57 1.04 -9.14
C LEU A 13 4.24 0.33 -9.37
N MET A 14 4.14 -0.93 -8.93
CA MET A 14 2.93 -1.73 -9.04
C MET A 14 2.34 -1.99 -7.66
N CYS A 15 1.07 -1.62 -7.47
CA CYS A 15 0.29 -2.02 -6.31
C CYS A 15 -0.53 -3.27 -6.64
N VAL A 16 -0.38 -4.28 -5.79
CA VAL A 16 -1.18 -5.50 -5.85
C VAL A 16 -1.82 -5.75 -4.50
N THR A 17 -3.09 -6.13 -4.53
CA THR A 17 -3.84 -6.67 -3.39
C THR A 17 -4.17 -8.11 -3.75
N ASN A 18 -3.88 -9.06 -2.85
CA ASN A 18 -4.24 -10.44 -3.09
C ASN A 18 -5.76 -10.61 -3.09
N GLY A 19 -6.25 -11.63 -3.81
CA GLY A 19 -7.69 -11.88 -3.92
C GLY A 19 -8.24 -12.54 -2.65
N GLY A 20 -9.52 -12.29 -2.39
CA GLY A 20 -10.33 -12.93 -1.35
C GLY A 20 -11.82 -12.66 -1.60
N ASN A 21 -12.70 -13.11 -0.70
CA ASN A 21 -14.12 -12.77 -0.77
C ASN A 21 -14.36 -11.34 -0.21
N THR A 22 -15.59 -10.83 -0.26
CA THR A 22 -15.94 -9.44 0.16
C THR A 22 -15.62 -9.13 1.63
N VAL A 23 -15.41 -10.16 2.47
CA VAL A 23 -15.14 -10.02 3.90
C VAL A 23 -14.00 -10.97 4.29
N SER A 24 -12.79 -10.64 3.85
CA SER A 24 -11.56 -11.38 4.17
C SER A 24 -10.37 -10.45 4.26
N MET A 25 -9.43 -10.74 5.16
CA MET A 25 -8.18 -9.98 5.24
C MET A 25 -7.39 -10.10 3.94
N TYR A 26 -7.00 -8.96 3.37
CA TYR A 26 -6.17 -8.90 2.18
C TYR A 26 -4.74 -8.51 2.54
N ASP A 27 -3.80 -9.18 1.90
CA ASP A 27 -2.43 -8.74 1.86
C ASP A 27 -2.24 -7.84 0.65
N SER A 28 -1.40 -6.84 0.80
CA SER A 28 -1.01 -5.96 -0.30
C SER A 28 0.50 -5.92 -0.43
N TYR A 29 0.99 -5.71 -1.64
CA TYR A 29 2.41 -5.59 -1.88
C TYR A 29 2.70 -4.57 -2.98
N LEU A 30 3.88 -3.95 -2.86
CA LEU A 30 4.40 -2.98 -3.81
C LEU A 30 5.59 -3.60 -4.53
N LEU A 31 5.58 -3.54 -5.86
CA LEU A 31 6.69 -3.98 -6.71
C LEU A 31 7.29 -2.79 -7.47
N GLU A 32 8.56 -2.91 -7.84
CA GLU A 32 9.25 -1.99 -8.74
C GLU A 32 9.80 -2.68 -9.99
N ALA A 33 9.92 -1.93 -11.10
CA ALA A 33 10.62 -2.36 -12.30
C ALA A 33 11.17 -1.16 -13.11
N ASP A 34 12.21 -1.39 -13.90
CA ASP A 34 12.74 -0.42 -14.86
C ASP A 34 11.89 -0.30 -16.13
N LYS A 35 11.17 -1.37 -16.49
CA LYS A 35 10.26 -1.44 -17.64
C LYS A 35 8.86 -1.82 -17.14
N ILE A 36 7.82 -1.33 -17.82
CA ILE A 36 6.43 -1.64 -17.46
C ILE A 36 6.09 -3.15 -17.57
N THR A 37 6.90 -3.91 -18.30
CA THR A 37 6.76 -5.37 -18.44
C THR A 37 7.60 -6.16 -17.44
N GLY A 38 8.34 -5.50 -16.55
CA GLY A 38 9.25 -6.15 -15.59
C GLY A 38 10.69 -6.33 -16.10
N PRO A 39 11.50 -7.20 -15.46
CA PRO A 39 11.14 -8.04 -14.32
C PRO A 39 10.79 -7.22 -13.08
N TRP A 40 9.84 -7.72 -12.29
CA TRP A 40 9.35 -7.05 -11.09
C TRP A 40 10.10 -7.50 -9.85
N LYS A 41 10.46 -6.55 -8.99
CA LYS A 41 11.12 -6.79 -7.70
C LYS A 41 10.22 -6.29 -6.57
N MET A 42 10.15 -7.06 -5.48
CA MET A 42 9.35 -6.66 -4.33
C MET A 42 10.02 -5.52 -3.56
N VAL A 43 9.26 -4.45 -3.34
CA VAL A 43 9.67 -3.32 -2.49
C VAL A 43 9.23 -3.58 -1.05
N THR A 44 7.96 -3.94 -0.86
CA THR A 44 7.41 -4.26 0.46
C THR A 44 6.21 -5.19 0.37
N TYR A 45 6.03 -6.00 1.41
CA TYR A 45 4.85 -6.81 1.65
C TYR A 45 4.12 -6.28 2.88
N MET A 46 2.82 -6.06 2.77
CA MET A 46 1.96 -5.50 3.81
C MET A 46 0.88 -6.53 4.12
N LYS A 47 1.15 -7.34 5.14
CA LYS A 47 0.20 -8.35 5.61
C LYS A 47 -1.05 -7.68 6.20
N ASN A 48 -2.24 -8.15 5.86
CA ASN A 48 -3.53 -7.66 6.34
C ASN A 48 -3.68 -6.13 6.27
N PHE A 49 -3.17 -5.51 5.19
CA PHE A 49 -3.14 -4.06 5.04
C PHE A 49 -4.55 -3.45 5.17
N GLY A 50 -4.71 -2.45 6.03
CA GLY A 50 -5.96 -1.70 6.16
C GLY A 50 -7.14 -2.50 6.70
N THR A 51 -6.90 -3.69 7.27
CA THR A 51 -7.92 -4.68 7.68
C THR A 51 -9.04 -4.77 6.64
N GLN A 52 -8.69 -5.34 5.48
CA GLN A 52 -9.46 -5.39 4.23
C GLN A 52 -9.26 -4.17 3.31
N GLY A 53 -8.04 -3.63 3.23
CA GLY A 53 -7.69 -2.59 2.27
C GLY A 53 -7.59 -3.13 0.84
N TYR A 54 -8.26 -2.47 -0.10
CA TYR A 54 -8.31 -2.85 -1.51
C TYR A 54 -8.27 -1.62 -2.44
N PHE A 55 -8.12 -1.89 -3.75
CA PHE A 55 -7.96 -0.86 -4.80
C PHE A 55 -6.79 0.10 -4.57
N LEU A 56 -5.64 -0.41 -4.11
CA LEU A 56 -4.44 0.41 -3.92
C LEU A 56 -3.98 1.04 -5.25
N ASN A 57 -3.76 2.36 -5.21
CA ASN A 57 -3.30 3.17 -6.32
C ASN A 57 -2.35 4.28 -5.83
N ILE A 58 -1.40 4.67 -6.68
CA ILE A 58 -0.49 5.79 -6.43
C ILE A 58 -0.78 6.86 -7.49
N PRO A 59 -1.52 7.93 -7.19
CA PRO A 59 -1.75 9.02 -8.13
C PRO A 59 -0.43 9.73 -8.50
N SER A 60 0.03 9.62 -9.76
CA SER A 60 1.36 10.10 -10.19
C SER A 60 1.61 11.59 -9.95
N LYS A 61 0.57 12.43 -9.98
CA LYS A 61 0.64 13.87 -9.69
C LYS A 61 1.04 14.19 -8.26
N PHE A 62 0.88 13.23 -7.34
CA PHE A 62 1.11 13.40 -5.91
C PHE A 62 2.38 12.68 -5.45
N ILE A 63 3.31 12.44 -6.37
CA ILE A 63 4.66 11.97 -6.08
C ILE A 63 5.56 13.18 -5.83
N SER A 64 6.25 13.19 -4.69
CA SER A 64 7.20 14.24 -4.31
C SER A 64 8.39 14.33 -5.27
N ALA A 65 9.11 15.46 -5.23
CA ALA A 65 10.21 15.73 -6.15
C ALA A 65 11.37 14.71 -6.07
N ASP A 66 11.61 14.10 -4.91
CA ASP A 66 12.61 13.03 -4.73
C ASP A 66 12.07 11.63 -5.10
N GLY A 67 10.77 11.53 -5.39
CA GLY A 67 10.08 10.29 -5.72
C GLY A 67 9.86 9.34 -4.56
N ARG A 68 10.24 9.70 -3.33
CA ARG A 68 10.19 8.78 -2.19
C ARG A 68 8.94 8.93 -1.35
N SER A 69 8.37 10.14 -1.30
CA SER A 69 7.06 10.37 -0.66
C SER A 69 5.96 10.45 -1.71
N PHE A 70 4.84 9.79 -1.45
CA PHE A 70 3.65 9.85 -2.31
C PHE A 70 2.38 9.54 -1.53
N TRP A 71 1.24 9.79 -2.15
CA TRP A 71 -0.06 9.44 -1.59
C TRP A 71 -0.49 8.07 -2.08
N LEU A 72 -0.81 7.18 -1.13
CA LEU A 72 -1.44 5.89 -1.39
C LEU A 72 -2.96 6.06 -1.28
N CYS A 73 -3.65 5.86 -2.40
CA CYS A 73 -5.10 5.86 -2.49
C CYS A 73 -5.62 4.43 -2.31
N TYR A 74 -6.60 4.22 -1.44
CA TYR A 74 -7.27 2.93 -1.25
C TYR A 74 -8.66 3.11 -0.63
N SER A 75 -9.46 2.05 -0.64
CA SER A 75 -10.67 1.91 0.19
C SER A 75 -10.50 0.67 1.05
N ALA A 76 -11.24 0.54 2.15
CA ALA A 76 -11.32 -0.72 2.89
C ALA A 76 -12.73 -0.95 3.44
N ASN A 77 -13.01 -2.15 3.95
CA ASN A 77 -14.33 -2.49 4.47
C ASN A 77 -14.43 -2.36 6.00
N TRP A 78 -13.36 -2.64 6.74
CA TRP A 78 -13.32 -2.63 8.22
C TRP A 78 -14.49 -3.36 8.90
N GLU A 79 -15.13 -4.32 8.25
CA GLU A 79 -16.28 -5.05 8.78
C GLU A 79 -16.01 -6.55 8.75
N ASN A 80 -16.29 -7.29 9.82
CA ASN A 80 -16.19 -8.75 9.80
C ASN A 80 -17.51 -9.42 9.36
N GLN A 81 -17.49 -10.74 9.13
CA GLN A 81 -18.67 -11.49 8.68
C GLN A 81 -19.84 -11.52 9.69
N MET A 82 -19.64 -10.95 10.89
CA MET A 82 -20.62 -10.85 11.97
C MET A 82 -21.05 -9.40 12.23
N GLY A 83 -20.71 -8.44 11.36
CA GLY A 83 -21.06 -7.02 11.52
C GLY A 83 -20.21 -6.24 12.55
N LYS A 84 -19.15 -6.84 13.10
CA LYS A 84 -18.21 -6.15 14.01
C LYS A 84 -17.24 -5.31 13.18
N LYS A 85 -17.03 -4.07 13.63
CA LYS A 85 -16.07 -3.15 13.02
C LYS A 85 -14.64 -3.45 13.50
N TYR A 86 -13.70 -3.54 12.56
CA TYR A 86 -12.28 -3.54 12.81
C TYR A 86 -11.77 -2.10 13.02
N ALA A 87 -10.68 -1.95 13.77
CA ALA A 87 -10.00 -0.67 13.88
C ALA A 87 -9.40 -0.25 12.53
N SER A 88 -9.43 1.05 12.22
CA SER A 88 -8.70 1.56 11.07
C SER A 88 -7.22 1.58 11.36
N ILE A 89 -6.48 0.66 10.74
CA ILE A 89 -5.02 0.61 10.85
C ILE A 89 -4.43 0.54 9.43
N PRO A 90 -3.78 1.62 8.94
CA PRO A 90 -3.51 2.88 9.63
C PRO A 90 -4.77 3.69 9.96
N GLU A 91 -4.68 4.58 10.96
CA GLU A 91 -5.78 5.46 11.38
C GLU A 91 -6.20 6.40 10.24
N GLY A 92 -7.51 6.69 10.13
CA GLY A 92 -8.06 7.61 9.12
C GLY A 92 -8.54 6.95 7.83
N GLY A 93 -8.50 5.62 7.74
CA GLY A 93 -9.15 4.88 6.66
C GLY A 93 -10.66 4.75 6.85
N SER A 94 -11.39 4.74 5.73
CA SER A 94 -12.85 4.51 5.69
C SER A 94 -13.30 3.91 4.37
N TYR A 95 -14.53 3.33 4.31
CA TYR A 95 -15.14 2.79 3.08
C TYR A 95 -15.47 3.94 2.12
N SER A 96 -14.42 4.52 1.57
CA SER A 96 -14.38 5.72 0.75
C SER A 96 -13.00 5.85 0.10
N MET A 97 -12.79 6.91 -0.66
CA MET A 97 -11.45 7.24 -1.17
C MET A 97 -10.56 7.76 -0.04
N THR A 98 -9.78 6.86 0.57
CA THR A 98 -8.78 7.19 1.57
C THR A 98 -7.46 7.56 0.90
N LEU A 99 -6.83 8.64 1.36
CA LEU A 99 -5.50 9.07 0.93
C LEU A 99 -4.56 9.08 2.15
N GLN A 100 -3.56 8.20 2.14
CA GLN A 100 -2.51 8.16 3.16
C GLN A 100 -1.17 8.58 2.56
N GLN A 101 -0.47 9.51 3.18
CA GLN A 101 0.89 9.83 2.78
C GLN A 101 1.83 8.71 3.23
N VAL A 102 2.61 8.17 2.29
CA VAL A 102 3.59 7.11 2.56
C VAL A 102 4.98 7.53 2.06
N ARG A 103 6.01 6.86 2.58
CA ARG A 103 7.40 7.14 2.22
C ARG A 103 8.20 5.85 2.02
N LEU A 104 8.88 5.74 0.88
CA LEU A 104 9.87 4.69 0.63
C LEU A 104 11.11 4.93 1.48
N LEU A 105 11.49 3.92 2.26
CA LEU A 105 12.67 3.96 3.10
C LEU A 105 13.86 3.32 2.41
N THR A 106 15.04 3.89 2.62
CA THR A 106 16.31 3.22 2.30
C THR A 106 16.56 2.09 3.28
N LYS A 107 17.40 1.14 2.90
CA LYS A 107 17.83 0.05 3.80
C LYS A 107 18.35 0.57 5.16
N LYS A 108 19.09 1.69 5.14
CA LYS A 108 19.64 2.33 6.35
C LYS A 108 18.54 2.91 7.25
N GLU A 109 17.46 3.42 6.68
CA GLU A 109 16.32 3.95 7.44
C GLU A 109 15.46 2.80 7.97
N THR A 110 15.21 1.77 7.17
CA THR A 110 14.48 0.56 7.62
C THR A 110 15.17 -0.10 8.81
N ALA A 111 16.50 -0.20 8.80
CA ALA A 111 17.28 -0.76 9.91
C ALA A 111 17.15 0.01 11.24
N LYS A 112 16.65 1.25 11.19
CA LYS A 112 16.43 2.10 12.38
C LYS A 112 14.97 2.12 12.83
N MET A 113 14.06 1.51 12.08
CA MET A 113 12.65 1.48 12.49
C MET A 113 12.48 0.51 13.67
N PRO A 114 11.65 0.88 14.67
CA PRO A 114 11.18 -0.11 15.64
C PRO A 114 10.41 -1.21 14.90
N ALA A 115 10.42 -2.43 15.46
CA ALA A 115 9.58 -3.50 14.95
C ALA A 115 8.13 -2.99 14.87
N MET A 116 7.47 -3.17 13.71
CA MET A 116 6.07 -2.80 13.60
C MET A 116 5.27 -3.64 14.60
N PRO A 117 4.36 -3.04 15.37
CA PRO A 117 3.51 -3.81 16.27
C PRO A 117 2.75 -4.85 15.45
N VAL A 118 2.83 -6.10 15.88
CA VAL A 118 1.97 -7.16 15.36
C VAL A 118 0.58 -6.86 15.89
N VAL A 119 -0.31 -6.42 15.01
CA VAL A 119 -1.72 -6.29 15.36
C VAL A 119 -2.34 -7.66 15.16
N GLU A 120 -2.61 -8.36 16.26
CA GLU A 120 -3.34 -9.63 16.29
C GLU A 120 -4.83 -9.45 15.96
#